data_AF-A0A9Q9B5J8-F1
#
_entry.id   AF-A0A9Q9B5J8-F1
#
_cell.length_a   1.000
_cell.length_b   1.000
_cell.length_c   1.000
_cell.angle_alpha   90.00
_cell.angle_beta   90.00
_cell.angle_gamma   90.00
#
_symmetry.space_group_name_H-M   'P 1'
#
loop_
_entity.id
_entity.type
_entity.pdbx_description
1 polymer ?
#
loop_
_entity_poly.entity_id
_entity_poly.type
_entity_poly.pdbx_seq_one_letter_code
_entity_poly.pdbx_strand_id
1 'polypeptide(L)'
;MSNLKAIDLFEAYAQNKLPMDEGYIVSSFFKEESAYSVYEIISYSTVKDIYMTGDGLTFQTNGKKLFLLVEPANFPHKAVEPVFRDKNFQVPLRFKEANIHTAKNQSNIIYSQKPQEAISAFTVVKPVGINFAFLFYPLPDTFKSIELFFEKTLNQEAVIPVSDAKKIAKDFAALCEKTLTWPKD
;
A
#
# COMPACT_ATOMS: atom_id res chain seq x y z
N MET A 1 -15.12 -22.73 8.60
CA MET A 1 -13.70 -22.42 8.36
C MET A 1 -13.58 -20.90 8.37
N SER A 2 -12.78 -20.33 9.27
CA SER A 2 -12.57 -18.88 9.31
C SER A 2 -11.96 -18.43 7.99
N ASN A 3 -12.70 -17.65 7.21
CA ASN A 3 -12.24 -17.11 5.93
C ASN A 3 -11.08 -16.15 6.25
N LEU A 4 -9.83 -16.61 6.07
CA LEU A 4 -8.65 -15.81 6.37
C LEU A 4 -8.60 -14.68 5.33
N LYS A 5 -8.95 -13.45 5.75
CA LYS A 5 -9.06 -12.30 4.83
C LYS A 5 -7.70 -11.69 4.50
N ALA A 6 -6.80 -11.70 5.47
CA ALA A 6 -5.43 -11.25 5.32
C ALA A 6 -4.49 -12.04 6.24
N ILE A 7 -3.21 -12.11 5.85
CA ILE A 7 -2.13 -12.79 6.57
C ILE A 7 -0.82 -12.03 6.33
N ASP A 8 0.14 -12.12 7.25
CA ASP A 8 1.49 -11.63 6.99
C ASP A 8 2.05 -12.29 5.72
N LEU A 9 2.63 -11.47 4.83
CA LEU A 9 3.08 -11.93 3.51
C LEU A 9 4.19 -12.98 3.61
N PHE A 10 5.14 -12.77 4.52
CA PHE A 10 6.30 -13.66 4.66
C PHE A 10 5.92 -14.93 5.43
N GLU A 11 4.96 -14.85 6.36
CA GLU A 11 4.33 -16.01 6.95
C GLU A 11 3.58 -16.85 5.90
N ALA A 12 2.80 -16.21 5.03
CA ALA A 12 2.10 -16.89 3.94
C ALA A 12 3.07 -17.57 2.97
N TYR A 13 4.19 -16.91 2.64
CA TYR A 13 5.25 -17.53 1.83
C TYR A 13 5.82 -18.78 2.52
N ALA A 14 6.23 -18.67 3.78
CA ALA A 14 6.81 -19.77 4.54
C ALA A 14 5.85 -20.96 4.70
N GLN A 15 4.55 -20.71 4.71
CA GLN A 15 3.50 -21.72 4.83
C GLN A 15 2.94 -22.20 3.48
N ASN A 16 3.50 -21.76 2.34
CA ASN A 16 2.99 -22.06 0.99
C ASN A 16 1.50 -21.69 0.80
N LYS A 17 1.08 -20.54 1.35
CA LYS A 17 -0.29 -20.03 1.31
C LYS A 17 -0.50 -18.84 0.38
N LEU A 18 0.49 -18.51 -0.46
CA LEU A 18 0.36 -17.43 -1.44
C LEU A 18 -0.47 -17.89 -2.64
N PRO A 19 -1.52 -17.15 -3.03
CA PRO A 19 -2.24 -17.44 -4.24
C PRO A 19 -1.38 -17.09 -5.45
N MET A 20 -1.33 -17.99 -6.43
CA MET A 20 -0.62 -17.79 -7.70
C MET A 20 -1.50 -17.08 -8.74
N ASP A 21 -2.82 -17.15 -8.62
CA ASP A 21 -3.74 -16.59 -9.63
C ASP A 21 -3.94 -15.09 -9.47
N GLU A 22 -4.19 -14.61 -8.25
CA GLU A 22 -4.41 -13.20 -7.94
C GLU A 22 -4.21 -12.94 -6.45
N GLY A 23 -3.72 -11.76 -6.10
CA GLY A 23 -3.68 -11.30 -4.71
C GLY A 23 -3.36 -9.82 -4.60
N TYR A 24 -3.53 -9.29 -3.39
CA TYR A 24 -3.27 -7.90 -3.06
C TYR A 24 -2.29 -7.85 -1.89
N ILE A 25 -1.23 -7.05 -2.02
CA ILE A 25 -0.21 -6.90 -0.99
C ILE A 25 -0.23 -5.46 -0.53
N VAL A 26 -0.38 -5.22 0.78
CA VAL A 26 -0.26 -3.89 1.39
C VAL A 26 0.99 -3.87 2.26
N SER A 27 1.94 -3.00 1.89
CA SER A 27 3.18 -2.79 2.64
C SER A 27 3.19 -1.39 3.27
N SER A 28 3.83 -1.25 4.43
CA SER A 28 4.05 0.04 5.08
C SER A 28 5.52 0.38 5.24
N PHE A 29 5.80 1.69 5.25
CA PHE A 29 7.11 2.26 5.51
C PHE A 29 6.93 3.49 6.41
N PHE A 30 7.07 3.27 7.71
CA PHE A 30 6.95 4.26 8.76
C PHE A 30 8.30 4.89 9.11
N LYS A 31 8.25 6.08 9.70
CA LYS A 31 9.40 6.74 10.31
C LYS A 31 9.25 6.74 11.82
N GLU A 32 10.23 6.20 12.54
CA GLU A 32 10.16 6.04 14.00
C GLU A 32 9.98 7.39 14.73
N GLU A 33 10.55 8.46 14.19
CA GLU A 33 10.55 9.79 14.81
C GLU A 33 9.45 10.72 14.27
N SER A 34 8.54 10.23 13.43
CA SER A 34 7.57 11.08 12.74
C SER A 34 6.31 10.31 12.33
N ALA A 35 5.15 10.96 12.34
CA ALA A 35 3.94 10.41 11.72
C ALA A 35 3.98 10.36 10.18
N TYR A 36 5.17 10.50 9.58
CA TYR A 36 5.37 10.28 8.15
C TYR A 36 5.25 8.79 7.86
N SER A 37 4.28 8.45 7.02
CA SER A 37 3.92 7.07 6.72
C SER A 37 3.73 6.90 5.23
N VAL A 38 4.27 5.83 4.65
CA VAL A 38 4.01 5.44 3.27
C VAL A 38 3.37 4.07 3.26
N TYR A 39 2.38 3.89 2.41
CA TYR A 39 1.73 2.64 2.11
C TYR A 39 1.86 2.38 0.62
N GLU A 40 2.19 1.14 0.27
CA GLU A 40 2.18 0.63 -1.10
C GLU A 40 1.16 -0.50 -1.15
N ILE A 41 0.20 -0.42 -2.08
CA ILE A 41 -0.64 -1.57 -2.42
C ILE A 41 -0.26 -2.06 -3.82
N ILE A 42 -0.01 -3.35 -3.92
CA ILE A 42 0.31 -4.04 -5.17
C ILE A 42 -0.77 -5.09 -5.42
N SER A 43 -1.45 -5.03 -6.56
CA SER A 43 -2.15 -6.21 -7.06
C SER A 43 -1.29 -6.94 -8.07
N TYR A 44 -1.43 -8.26 -8.09
CA TYR A 44 -0.73 -9.13 -9.02
C TYR A 44 -1.70 -10.20 -9.53
N SER A 45 -1.40 -10.76 -10.70
CA SER A 45 -2.14 -11.89 -11.24
C SER A 45 -1.21 -12.84 -11.99
N THR A 46 -1.63 -14.10 -12.18
CA THR A 46 -0.95 -15.08 -13.05
C THR A 46 0.54 -15.19 -12.74
N VAL A 47 0.86 -15.46 -11.47
CA VAL A 47 2.23 -15.52 -10.98
C VAL A 47 2.95 -16.72 -11.57
N LYS A 48 4.10 -16.47 -12.20
CA LYS A 48 4.95 -17.55 -12.72
C LYS A 48 5.77 -18.20 -11.61
N ASP A 49 6.33 -17.39 -10.73
CA ASP A 49 7.18 -17.84 -9.64
C ASP A 49 7.23 -16.82 -8.50
N ILE A 50 7.49 -17.30 -7.28
CA ILE A 50 7.67 -16.50 -6.07
C ILE A 50 8.89 -17.00 -5.30
N TYR A 51 9.89 -16.14 -5.12
CA TYR A 51 11.14 -16.52 -4.46
C TYR A 51 11.74 -15.37 -3.65
N MET A 52 12.51 -15.73 -2.63
CA MET A 52 13.28 -14.76 -1.85
C MET A 52 14.44 -14.21 -2.68
N THR A 53 14.61 -12.89 -2.69
CA THR A 53 15.74 -12.21 -3.34
C THR A 53 16.29 -11.15 -2.39
N GLY A 54 17.50 -11.36 -1.88
CA GLY A 54 18.08 -10.48 -0.86
C GLY A 54 17.15 -10.37 0.36
N ASP A 55 16.79 -9.14 0.71
CA ASP A 55 15.90 -8.84 1.85
C ASP A 55 14.43 -8.69 1.44
N GLY A 56 13.97 -9.35 0.38
CA GLY A 56 12.60 -9.23 -0.11
C GLY A 56 12.06 -10.49 -0.76
N LEU A 57 10.76 -10.44 -1.08
CA LEU A 57 10.02 -11.48 -1.79
C LEU A 57 9.71 -11.01 -3.21
N THR A 58 10.27 -11.69 -4.20
CA THR A 58 10.09 -11.36 -5.62
C THR A 58 8.94 -12.18 -6.20
N PHE A 59 8.04 -11.49 -6.88
CA PHE A 59 6.96 -12.06 -7.69
C PHE A 59 7.33 -11.91 -9.16
N GLN A 60 7.45 -13.03 -9.87
CA GLN A 60 7.66 -13.02 -11.32
C GLN A 60 6.31 -12.92 -12.02
N THR A 61 5.75 -11.72 -12.04
CA THR A 61 4.57 -11.36 -12.82
C THR A 61 4.45 -9.85 -12.96
N ASN A 62 3.45 -9.40 -13.72
CA ASN A 62 3.03 -8.02 -13.76
C ASN A 62 2.33 -7.64 -12.44
N GLY A 63 2.53 -6.39 -12.02
CA GLY A 63 1.87 -5.83 -10.85
C GLY A 63 1.32 -4.44 -11.13
N LYS A 64 0.22 -4.08 -10.47
CA LYS A 64 -0.31 -2.71 -10.46
C LYS A 64 -0.11 -2.12 -9.07
N LYS A 65 0.55 -0.97 -8.99
CA LYS A 65 0.96 -0.33 -7.74
C LYS A 65 0.23 0.98 -7.52
N LEU A 66 -0.35 1.18 -6.35
CA LEU A 66 -0.78 2.49 -5.87
C LEU A 66 -0.02 2.84 -4.60
N PHE A 67 0.24 4.14 -4.43
CA PHE A 67 0.90 4.67 -3.25
C PHE A 67 -0.05 5.59 -2.49
N LEU A 68 0.04 5.55 -1.17
CA LEU A 68 -0.56 6.51 -0.26
C LEU A 68 0.50 6.92 0.75
N LEU A 69 0.72 8.21 0.95
CA LEU A 69 1.59 8.73 1.99
C LEU A 69 0.89 9.77 2.85
N VAL A 70 1.33 9.86 4.10
CA VAL A 70 0.93 10.87 5.06
C VAL A 70 2.14 11.71 5.42
N GLU A 71 1.97 13.02 5.31
CA GLU A 71 2.94 14.02 5.74
C GLU A 71 2.39 14.76 6.96
N PRO A 72 3.05 14.71 8.12
CA PRO A 72 2.59 15.45 9.29
C PRO A 72 2.67 16.97 9.07
N ALA A 73 1.98 17.71 9.91
CA ALA A 73 1.93 19.17 9.86
C ALA A 73 3.31 19.83 9.82
N ASN A 74 4.31 19.26 10.49
CA ASN A 74 5.68 19.76 10.60
C ASN A 74 6.65 19.20 9.54
N PHE A 75 6.18 18.45 8.53
CA PHE A 75 7.06 17.89 7.52
C PHE A 75 7.78 19.01 6.72
N PRO A 76 9.12 19.06 6.69
CA PRO A 76 9.86 20.19 6.12
C PRO A 76 9.85 20.26 4.59
N HIS A 77 9.63 19.14 3.89
CA HIS A 77 9.74 19.04 2.43
C HIS A 77 8.39 18.99 1.70
N LYS A 78 7.34 19.60 2.26
CA LYS A 78 5.98 19.63 1.69
C LYS A 78 5.91 20.22 0.27
N ALA A 79 6.81 21.15 -0.06
CA ALA A 79 6.87 21.77 -1.39
C ALA A 79 7.64 20.93 -2.43
N VAL A 80 8.37 19.90 -2.00
CA VAL A 80 9.15 19.03 -2.88
C VAL A 80 8.29 17.83 -3.28
N GLU A 81 8.18 17.56 -4.58
CA GLU A 81 7.43 16.38 -5.06
C GLU A 81 8.01 15.09 -4.44
N PRO A 82 7.17 14.11 -4.06
CA PRO A 82 7.64 12.87 -3.44
C PRO A 82 8.75 12.16 -4.21
N VAL A 83 8.72 12.20 -5.55
CA VAL A 83 9.74 11.56 -6.40
C VAL A 83 11.13 12.21 -6.32
N PHE A 84 11.22 13.48 -5.90
CA PHE A 84 12.49 14.23 -5.82
C PHE A 84 12.99 14.42 -4.39
N ARG A 85 12.35 13.79 -3.40
CA ARG A 85 12.79 13.85 -2.01
C ARG A 85 14.01 12.98 -1.77
N ASP A 86 14.66 13.21 -0.64
CA ASP A 86 15.71 12.32 -0.15
C ASP A 86 15.24 10.88 -0.10
N LYS A 87 16.17 9.94 -0.29
CA LYS A 87 15.90 8.48 -0.38
C LYS A 87 14.98 7.95 0.72
N ASN A 88 15.05 8.53 1.92
CA ASN A 88 14.24 8.12 3.06
C ASN A 88 12.77 8.55 2.96
N PHE A 89 12.44 9.57 2.17
CA PHE A 89 11.09 10.10 1.98
C PHE A 89 10.63 10.01 0.52
N GLN A 90 11.46 9.42 -0.34
CA GLN A 90 11.20 9.30 -1.75
C GLN A 90 10.06 8.28 -1.99
N VAL A 91 9.04 8.71 -2.71
CA VAL A 91 7.96 7.86 -3.22
C VAL A 91 7.84 8.18 -4.70
N PRO A 92 7.69 7.21 -5.62
CA PRO A 92 7.68 7.47 -7.05
C PRO A 92 6.37 8.15 -7.51
N LEU A 93 5.96 9.24 -6.89
CA LEU A 93 4.71 9.94 -7.11
C LEU A 93 4.98 11.44 -7.33
N ARG A 94 4.33 12.01 -8.34
CA ARG A 94 4.34 13.45 -8.63
C ARG A 94 3.04 14.09 -8.15
N PHE A 95 3.04 15.38 -7.83
CA PHE A 95 1.83 16.06 -7.36
C PHE A 95 0.73 16.07 -8.44
N LYS A 96 1.11 16.25 -9.71
CA LYS A 96 0.17 16.22 -10.85
C LYS A 96 -0.54 14.87 -11.04
N GLU A 97 0.03 13.78 -10.50
CA GLU A 97 -0.47 12.41 -10.57
C GLU A 97 -1.11 11.95 -9.26
N ALA A 98 -1.25 12.86 -8.29
CA ALA A 98 -1.72 12.57 -6.96
C ALA A 98 -3.03 13.30 -6.62
N ASN A 99 -3.82 12.68 -5.78
CA ASN A 99 -4.84 13.34 -4.98
C ASN A 99 -4.17 13.83 -3.69
N ILE A 100 -4.47 15.07 -3.29
CA ILE A 100 -3.91 15.67 -2.07
C ILE A 100 -5.08 16.15 -1.20
N HIS A 101 -5.13 15.66 0.04
CA HIS A 101 -6.12 16.07 1.04
C HIS A 101 -5.41 16.57 2.29
N THR A 102 -5.70 17.80 2.71
CA THR A 102 -5.25 18.32 4.00
C THR A 102 -6.26 17.98 5.08
N ALA A 103 -5.86 17.16 6.05
CA ALA A 103 -6.68 16.78 7.19
C ALA A 103 -6.83 17.91 8.21
N LYS A 104 -7.77 17.77 9.15
CA LYS A 104 -8.02 18.80 10.19
C LYS A 104 -6.80 19.11 11.05
N ASN A 105 -5.94 18.12 11.28
CA ASN A 105 -4.68 18.30 12.03
C ASN A 105 -3.53 18.87 11.17
N GLN A 106 -3.82 19.40 9.98
CA GLN A 106 -2.86 19.97 9.03
C GLN A 106 -1.85 18.97 8.43
N SER A 107 -2.10 17.67 8.59
CA SER A 107 -1.37 16.63 7.88
C SER A 107 -1.88 16.53 6.45
N ASN A 108 -1.00 16.30 5.49
CA ASN A 108 -1.38 16.04 4.11
C ASN A 108 -1.42 14.53 3.87
N ILE A 109 -2.54 14.04 3.34
CA ILE A 109 -2.62 12.69 2.77
C ILE A 109 -2.52 12.83 1.25
N ILE A 110 -1.55 12.15 0.67
CA ILE A 110 -1.26 12.18 -0.77
C ILE A 110 -1.35 10.76 -1.30
N TYR A 111 -2.12 10.52 -2.35
CA TYR A 111 -2.24 9.19 -2.93
C TYR A 111 -2.38 9.20 -4.45
N SER A 112 -1.94 8.13 -5.09
CA SER A 112 -1.96 7.97 -6.55
C SER A 112 -3.36 8.21 -7.14
N GLN A 113 -3.44 8.82 -8.31
CA GLN A 113 -4.67 8.88 -9.12
C GLN A 113 -4.85 7.65 -10.01
N LYS A 114 -3.75 7.01 -10.41
CA LYS A 114 -3.69 5.86 -11.31
C LYS A 114 -2.60 4.88 -10.86
N PRO A 115 -2.76 3.57 -11.13
CA PRO A 115 -1.74 2.60 -10.80
C PRO A 115 -0.49 2.78 -11.67
N GLN A 116 0.66 2.46 -11.10
CA GLN A 116 1.90 2.27 -11.83
C GLN A 116 2.08 0.79 -12.14
N GLU A 117 2.50 0.47 -13.36
CA GLU A 117 2.70 -0.91 -13.77
C GLU A 117 4.14 -1.35 -13.50
N ALA A 118 4.28 -2.45 -12.77
CA ALA A 118 5.49 -3.23 -12.72
C ALA A 118 5.39 -4.34 -13.77
N ILE A 119 6.33 -4.38 -14.71
CA ILE A 119 6.31 -5.32 -15.82
C ILE A 119 7.27 -6.47 -15.52
N SER A 120 6.84 -7.71 -15.75
CA SER A 120 7.60 -8.96 -15.61
C SER A 120 7.99 -9.38 -14.20
N ALA A 121 8.30 -8.45 -13.30
CA ALA A 121 8.53 -8.75 -11.90
C ALA A 121 8.38 -7.53 -10.98
N PHE A 122 8.08 -7.78 -9.71
CA PHE A 122 8.25 -6.81 -8.63
C PHE A 122 8.75 -7.51 -7.37
N THR A 123 9.35 -6.75 -6.46
CA THR A 123 9.82 -7.26 -5.16
C THR A 123 9.16 -6.49 -4.03
N VAL A 124 8.64 -7.22 -3.04
CA VAL A 124 8.14 -6.67 -1.78
C VAL A 124 9.26 -6.80 -0.75
N VAL A 125 9.69 -5.66 -0.21
CA VAL A 125 10.77 -5.64 0.78
C VAL A 125 10.29 -6.25 2.09
N LYS A 126 11.14 -7.03 2.76
CA LYS A 126 10.83 -7.57 4.08
C LYS A 126 10.68 -6.43 5.09
N PRO A 127 9.54 -6.36 5.80
CA PRO A 127 9.34 -5.31 6.78
C PRO A 127 10.37 -5.42 7.92
N VAL A 128 10.79 -4.26 8.42
CA VAL A 128 11.68 -4.11 9.57
C VAL A 128 11.04 -3.18 10.60
N GLY A 129 11.34 -3.40 11.88
CA GLY A 129 10.78 -2.60 12.97
C GLY A 129 9.25 -2.67 13.01
N ILE A 130 8.60 -1.52 12.95
CA ILE A 130 7.14 -1.38 13.00
C ILE A 130 6.45 -1.52 11.63
N ASN A 131 7.21 -1.68 10.54
CA ASN A 131 6.65 -1.88 9.21
C ASN A 131 5.97 -3.25 9.11
N PHE A 132 5.08 -3.39 8.13
CA PHE A 132 4.40 -4.65 7.84
C PHE A 132 4.27 -4.87 6.33
N ALA A 133 4.00 -6.12 5.94
CA ALA A 133 3.56 -6.48 4.61
C ALA A 133 2.46 -7.54 4.74
N PHE A 134 1.22 -7.19 4.40
CA PHE A 134 0.06 -8.09 4.48
C PHE A 134 -0.40 -8.52 3.09
N LEU A 135 -0.63 -9.81 2.93
CA LEU A 135 -1.38 -10.38 1.82
C LEU A 135 -2.87 -10.34 2.14
N PHE A 136 -3.67 -9.78 1.25
CA PHE A 136 -5.12 -9.90 1.22
C PHE A 136 -5.52 -10.84 0.09
N TYR A 137 -6.31 -11.86 0.42
CA TYR A 137 -6.82 -12.83 -0.55
C TYR A 137 -7.90 -12.20 -1.45
N PRO A 138 -8.07 -12.65 -2.71
CA PRO A 138 -9.08 -12.11 -3.64
C PRO A 138 -10.49 -12.66 -3.33
N LEU A 139 -11.08 -12.21 -2.22
CA LEU A 139 -12.44 -12.53 -1.78
C LEU A 139 -13.43 -11.41 -2.19
N PRO A 140 -14.74 -11.69 -2.23
CA PRO A 140 -15.74 -10.67 -2.61
C PRO A 140 -15.72 -9.39 -1.76
N ASP A 141 -15.25 -9.46 -0.51
CA ASP A 141 -15.20 -8.34 0.43
C ASP A 141 -13.76 -7.83 0.69
N THR A 142 -12.81 -8.14 -0.19
CA THR A 142 -11.40 -7.76 -0.03
C THR A 142 -11.21 -6.25 0.01
N PHE A 143 -11.81 -5.50 -0.91
CA PHE A 143 -11.68 -4.04 -0.90
C PHE A 143 -12.36 -3.39 0.31
N LYS A 144 -13.41 -4.02 0.87
CA LYS A 144 -13.98 -3.58 2.15
C LYS A 144 -13.02 -3.83 3.32
N SER A 145 -12.28 -4.93 3.27
CA SER A 145 -11.26 -5.25 4.26
C SER A 145 -10.06 -4.30 4.14
N ILE A 146 -9.66 -3.95 2.92
CA ILE A 146 -8.64 -2.93 2.63
C ILE A 146 -9.10 -1.54 3.11
N GLU A 147 -10.36 -1.16 2.89
CA GLU A 147 -10.93 0.09 3.42
C GLU A 147 -10.80 0.14 4.95
N LEU A 148 -11.26 -0.89 5.66
CA LEU A 148 -11.18 -0.94 7.11
C LEU A 148 -9.73 -0.92 7.61
N PHE A 149 -8.83 -1.56 6.87
CA PHE A 149 -7.41 -1.57 7.17
C PHE A 149 -6.81 -0.15 7.07
N PHE A 150 -7.07 0.57 5.98
CA PHE A 150 -6.59 1.93 5.80
C PHE A 150 -7.23 2.90 6.80
N GLU A 151 -8.53 2.75 7.11
CA GLU A 151 -9.18 3.58 8.13
C GLU A 151 -8.46 3.48 9.48
N LYS A 152 -8.17 2.25 9.92
CA LYS A 152 -7.49 2.01 11.19
C LYS A 152 -6.06 2.52 11.18
N THR A 153 -5.27 2.15 10.17
CA THR A 153 -3.84 2.49 10.11
C THR A 153 -3.61 3.99 9.90
N LEU A 154 -4.44 4.66 9.09
CA LEU A 154 -4.37 6.12 8.96
C LEU A 154 -4.66 6.82 10.28
N ASN A 155 -5.63 6.34 11.05
CA ASN A 155 -5.97 6.96 12.32
C ASN A 155 -4.97 6.64 13.44
N GLN A 156 -4.60 5.37 13.60
CA GLN A 156 -3.81 4.88 14.73
C GLN A 156 -2.31 5.11 14.52
N GLU A 157 -1.79 4.82 13.32
CA GLU A 157 -0.36 4.89 13.03
C GLU A 157 0.04 6.26 12.46
N ALA A 158 -0.76 6.79 11.53
CA ALA A 158 -0.47 8.08 10.88
C ALA A 158 -1.14 9.29 11.56
N VAL A 159 -1.82 9.07 12.68
CA VAL A 159 -2.42 10.11 13.54
C VAL A 159 -3.42 11.01 12.77
N ILE A 160 -4.06 10.49 11.72
CA ILE A 160 -5.06 11.22 10.95
C ILE A 160 -6.39 11.25 11.73
N PRO A 161 -7.08 12.41 11.84
CA PRO A 161 -8.38 12.49 12.47
C PRO A 161 -9.37 11.48 11.87
N VAL A 162 -10.15 10.79 12.72
CA VAL A 162 -11.05 9.70 12.32
C VAL A 162 -11.96 10.06 11.14
N SER A 163 -12.49 11.31 11.11
CA SER A 163 -13.35 11.76 10.01
C SER A 163 -12.63 11.80 8.66
N ASP A 164 -11.35 12.23 8.66
CA ASP A 164 -10.51 12.28 7.47
C ASP A 164 -10.05 10.87 7.08
N ALA A 165 -9.63 10.06 8.06
CA ALA A 165 -9.19 8.68 7.84
C ALA A 165 -10.29 7.83 7.17
N LYS A 166 -11.54 7.91 7.67
CA LYS A 166 -12.70 7.23 7.06
C LYS A 166 -12.94 7.63 5.62
N LYS A 167 -12.91 8.94 5.36
CA LYS A 167 -13.16 9.47 4.00
C LYS A 167 -12.07 8.98 3.04
N ILE A 168 -10.80 9.16 3.40
CA ILE A 168 -9.69 8.82 2.52
C ILE A 168 -9.56 7.32 2.33
N ALA A 169 -9.78 6.51 3.38
CA ALA A 169 -9.77 5.06 3.26
C ALA A 169 -10.84 4.56 2.27
N LYS A 170 -12.04 5.14 2.32
CA LYS A 170 -13.12 4.83 1.36
C LYS A 170 -12.76 5.24 -0.06
N ASP A 171 -12.27 6.46 -0.26
CA ASP A 171 -11.89 6.97 -1.58
C ASP A 171 -10.74 6.14 -2.19
N PHE A 172 -9.74 5.79 -1.37
CA PHE A 172 -8.61 4.98 -1.80
C PHE A 172 -8.99 3.53 -2.08
N ALA A 173 -9.84 2.91 -1.26
CA ALA A 173 -10.34 1.56 -1.51
C ALA A 173 -11.19 1.47 -2.78
N ALA A 174 -12.02 2.48 -3.06
CA ALA A 174 -12.78 2.56 -4.31
C ALA A 174 -11.86 2.71 -5.54
N LEU A 175 -10.76 3.46 -5.42
CA LEU A 175 -9.73 3.51 -6.45
C LEU A 175 -9.05 2.15 -6.64
N CYS A 176 -8.72 1.46 -5.56
CA CYS A 176 -8.14 0.13 -5.59
C CYS A 176 -9.07 -0.85 -6.33
N GLU A 177 -10.34 -0.91 -5.94
CA GLU A 177 -11.35 -1.78 -6.58
C GLU A 177 -11.48 -1.53 -8.08
N LYS A 178 -11.48 -0.24 -8.47
CA LYS A 178 -11.62 0.15 -9.87
C LYS A 178 -10.39 -0.18 -10.72
N THR A 179 -9.18 -0.14 -10.16
CA THR A 179 -7.95 -0.10 -10.96
C THR A 179 -7.00 -1.27 -10.73
N LEU A 180 -7.06 -1.90 -9.56
CA LEU A 180 -6.19 -3.01 -9.17
C LEU A 180 -6.77 -4.38 -9.50
N THR A 181 -7.95 -4.44 -10.12
CA THR A 181 -8.52 -5.68 -10.64
C THR A 181 -7.92 -6.05 -11.98
N TRP A 182 -7.95 -7.35 -12.30
CA TRP A 182 -7.46 -7.89 -13.56
C TRP A 182 -8.63 -8.37 -14.42
N PRO A 183 -8.52 -8.31 -15.76
CA PRO A 183 -9.50 -8.93 -16.64
C PRO A 183 -9.64 -10.41 -16.27
N LYS A 184 -10.89 -10.87 -16.15
CA LYS A 184 -11.17 -12.31 -16.07
C LYS A 184 -11.28 -12.81 -17.50
N ASP A 185 -10.41 -13.73 -17.87
CA ASP A 185 -10.51 -14.47 -19.13
C ASP A 185 -11.81 -15.30 -19.19
#